data_AF-A0A7X7CRI7-F1
#
_entry.id   AF-A0A7X7CRI7-F1
#
_cell.length_a   1.000
_cell.length_b   1.000
_cell.length_c   1.000
_cell.angle_alpha   90.00
_cell.angle_beta   90.00
_cell.angle_gamma   90.00
#
_symmetry.space_group_name_H-M   'P 1'
#
loop_
_entity.id
_entity.type
_entity.pdbx_description
1 polymer ?
#
loop_
_entity_poly.entity_id
_entity_poly.type
_entity_poly.pdbx_seq_one_letter_code
_entity_poly.pdbx_strand_id
1 'polypeptide(L)'
;MASTQSMPASQRVVQVSLFLVAAIAIFGGALQMYLGEPQVSPRLDNVHRFMAGVYLSTGFISLWAAITIRRQGTLVYLLALGVLLAGIGRLVSISQVGLPEPSAVWLGYLIPELVLPFVIVLAHRATGRAALVGAAA
;
A
#
# COMPACT_ATOMS: atom_id res chain seq x y z
N MET A 1 -20.42 15.90 26.03
CA MET A 1 -20.57 15.36 24.66
C MET A 1 -19.34 15.75 23.87
N ALA A 2 -18.46 14.80 23.54
CA ALA A 2 -17.28 15.09 22.73
C ALA A 2 -17.74 15.57 21.35
N SER A 3 -17.32 16.75 20.93
CA SER A 3 -17.59 17.26 19.59
C SER A 3 -17.00 16.27 18.59
N THR A 4 -17.86 15.64 17.78
CA THR A 4 -17.44 14.73 16.71
C THR A 4 -16.79 15.58 15.63
N GLN A 5 -15.54 15.97 15.83
CA GLN A 5 -14.78 16.70 14.81
C GLN A 5 -14.76 15.86 13.54
N SER A 6 -15.33 16.42 12.48
CA SER A 6 -15.39 15.80 11.17
C SER A 6 -13.97 15.50 10.70
N MET A 7 -13.76 14.32 10.13
CA MET A 7 -12.43 13.95 9.64
C MET A 7 -12.06 14.86 8.46
N PRO A 8 -10.88 15.51 8.47
CA PRO A 8 -10.43 16.31 7.33
C PRO A 8 -10.42 15.49 6.04
N ALA A 9 -10.78 16.11 4.91
CA ALA A 9 -10.83 15.43 3.61
C ALA A 9 -9.48 14.78 3.24
N SER A 10 -8.36 15.45 3.54
CA SER A 10 -7.01 14.91 3.31
C SER A 10 -6.73 13.64 4.12
N GLN A 11 -7.23 13.56 5.36
CA GLN A 11 -7.09 12.34 6.17
C GLN A 11 -7.99 11.21 5.65
N ARG A 12 -9.17 11.56 5.13
CA ARG A 12 -10.07 10.61 4.47
C ARG A 12 -9.43 10.02 3.21
N VAL A 13 -8.73 10.83 2.41
CA VAL A 13 -7.97 10.35 1.24
C VAL A 13 -6.94 9.31 1.67
N VAL A 14 -6.12 9.60 2.68
CA VAL A 14 -5.15 8.63 3.21
C VAL A 14 -5.83 7.35 3.67
N GLN A 15 -6.93 7.46 4.41
CA GLN A 15 -7.69 6.32 4.91
C GLN A 15 -8.20 5.44 3.77
N VAL A 16 -8.77 6.02 2.72
CA VAL A 16 -9.26 5.28 1.54
C VAL A 16 -8.09 4.63 0.80
N SER A 17 -6.98 5.34 0.60
CA SER A 17 -5.79 4.77 -0.03
C SER A 17 -5.26 3.56 0.74
N LEU A 18 -5.21 3.62 2.07
CA LEU A 18 -4.78 2.49 2.90
C LEU A 18 -5.75 1.31 2.86
N PHE A 19 -7.06 1.56 2.76
CA PHE A 19 -8.04 0.48 2.53
C PHE A 19 -7.86 -0.18 1.16
N LEU A 20 -7.57 0.59 0.11
CA LEU A 20 -7.29 0.04 -1.21
C LEU A 20 -6.02 -0.83 -1.19
N VAL A 21 -4.94 -0.33 -0.60
CA VAL A 21 -3.70 -1.10 -0.40
C VAL A 21 -3.98 -2.37 0.40
N ALA A 22 -4.76 -2.27 1.47
CA ALA A 22 -5.15 -3.42 2.28
C ALA A 22 -5.91 -4.47 1.48
N ALA A 23 -6.91 -4.06 0.70
CA ALA A 23 -7.69 -4.99 -0.13
C ALA A 23 -6.79 -5.70 -1.14
N ILE A 24 -5.99 -4.96 -1.91
CA ILE A 24 -5.11 -5.53 -2.94
C ILE A 24 -4.11 -6.51 -2.29
N ALA A 25 -3.49 -6.15 -1.18
CA ALA A 25 -2.50 -6.98 -0.49
C ALA A 25 -3.12 -8.21 0.18
N ILE A 26 -4.32 -8.10 0.76
CA ILE A 26 -5.01 -9.26 1.36
C ILE A 26 -5.42 -10.24 0.27
N PHE A 27 -6.14 -9.78 -0.77
CA PHE A 27 -6.60 -10.67 -1.82
C PHE A 27 -5.43 -11.20 -2.68
N GLY A 28 -4.52 -10.32 -3.09
CA GLY A 28 -3.36 -10.68 -3.90
C GLY A 28 -2.37 -11.57 -3.13
N GLY A 29 -2.09 -11.26 -1.86
CA GLY A 29 -1.22 -12.06 -1.01
C GLY A 29 -1.80 -13.43 -0.68
N ALA A 30 -3.11 -13.52 -0.36
CA ALA A 30 -3.77 -14.81 -0.15
C ALA A 30 -3.76 -15.67 -1.41
N LEU A 31 -4.05 -15.07 -2.58
CA LEU A 31 -4.04 -15.78 -3.86
C LEU A 31 -2.64 -16.30 -4.21
N GLN A 32 -1.62 -15.46 -4.12
CA GLN A 32 -0.22 -15.86 -4.37
C GLN A 32 0.27 -16.92 -3.37
N MET A 33 -0.16 -16.83 -2.12
CA MET A 33 0.21 -17.82 -1.10
C MET A 33 -0.44 -19.18 -1.38
N TYR A 34 -1.67 -19.19 -1.88
CA TYR A 34 -2.39 -20.42 -2.23
C TYR A 34 -1.89 -21.04 -3.53
N LEU A 35 -1.80 -20.27 -4.61
CA LEU A 35 -1.37 -20.76 -5.92
C LEU A 35 0.13 -21.06 -5.96
N GLY A 36 0.95 -20.17 -5.41
CA GLY A 36 2.41 -20.20 -5.58
C GLY A 36 2.82 -20.06 -7.05
N GLU A 37 4.03 -20.54 -7.33
CA GLU A 37 4.62 -20.59 -8.66
C GLU A 37 5.13 -22.02 -8.92
N PRO A 38 4.23 -22.98 -9.21
CA PRO A 38 4.58 -24.40 -9.27
C PRO A 38 5.43 -24.77 -10.50
N GLN A 39 5.55 -23.87 -11.48
CA GLN A 39 6.32 -24.12 -12.71
C GLN A 39 7.82 -23.85 -12.56
N VAL A 40 8.25 -23.23 -11.46
CA VAL A 40 9.67 -23.00 -11.15
C VAL A 40 10.20 -24.02 -10.15
N SER A 41 11.51 -23.97 -9.87
CA SER A 41 12.13 -24.87 -8.89
C SER A 41 11.45 -24.75 -7.50
N PRO A 42 11.38 -25.83 -6.70
CA PRO A 42 10.80 -25.80 -5.35
C PRO A 42 11.39 -24.71 -4.44
N ARG A 43 12.67 -24.38 -4.63
CA ARG A 43 13.34 -23.27 -3.92
C ARG A 43 12.71 -21.92 -4.23
N LEU A 44 12.39 -21.66 -5.49
CA LEU A 44 11.80 -20.40 -5.93
C LEU A 44 10.31 -20.32 -5.56
N ASP A 45 9.55 -21.41 -5.69
CA ASP A 45 8.16 -21.47 -5.20
C ASP A 45 8.08 -21.20 -3.69
N ASN A 46 8.98 -21.79 -2.91
CA ASN A 46 9.03 -21.57 -1.46
C ASN A 46 9.26 -20.09 -1.10
N VAL A 47 10.21 -19.42 -1.77
CA VAL A 47 10.46 -17.98 -1.58
C VAL A 47 9.27 -17.15 -2.05
N HIS A 48 8.64 -17.51 -3.17
CA HIS A 48 7.45 -16.83 -3.68
C HIS A 48 6.31 -16.87 -2.66
N ARG A 49 5.98 -18.06 -2.10
CA ARG A 49 4.93 -18.21 -1.08
C ARG A 49 5.27 -17.48 0.22
N PHE A 50 6.54 -17.47 0.62
CA PHE A 50 6.99 -16.67 1.77
C PHE A 50 6.76 -15.17 1.54
N MET A 51 7.13 -14.65 0.37
CA MET A 51 6.86 -13.26 -0.02
C MET A 51 5.38 -12.94 -0.12
N ALA A 52 4.55 -13.88 -0.60
CA ALA A 52 3.11 -13.75 -0.60
C ALA A 52 2.54 -13.62 0.83
N GLY A 53 3.09 -14.35 1.80
CA GLY A 53 2.75 -14.22 3.22
C GLY A 53 3.12 -12.86 3.82
N VAL A 54 4.29 -12.32 3.46
CA VAL A 54 4.70 -10.96 3.85
C VAL A 54 3.78 -9.91 3.22
N TYR A 55 3.41 -10.10 1.96
CA TYR A 55 2.48 -9.23 1.25
C TYR A 55 1.09 -9.23 1.91
N LEU A 56 0.54 -10.41 2.21
CA LEU A 56 -0.70 -10.58 2.94
C LEU A 56 -0.69 -9.88 4.30
N SER A 57 0.41 -10.05 5.06
CA SER A 57 0.59 -9.41 6.36
C SER A 57 0.59 -7.88 6.25
N THR A 58 1.24 -7.32 5.22
CA THR A 58 1.22 -5.89 4.92
C THR A 58 -0.21 -5.37 4.66
N GLY A 59 -1.07 -6.20 4.07
CA GLY A 59 -2.48 -5.90 3.90
C GLY A 59 -3.23 -5.72 5.22
N PHE A 60 -3.04 -6.62 6.19
CA PHE A 60 -3.63 -6.46 7.52
C PHE A 60 -3.08 -5.27 8.30
N ILE A 61 -1.78 -4.96 8.18
CA ILE A 61 -1.19 -3.77 8.78
C ILE A 61 -1.81 -2.50 8.17
N SER A 62 -1.99 -2.48 6.85
CA SER A 62 -2.63 -1.35 6.14
C SER A 62 -4.09 -1.19 6.55
N LEU A 63 -4.83 -2.30 6.70
CA LEU A 63 -6.21 -2.29 7.18
C LEU A 63 -6.31 -1.68 8.58
N TRP A 64 -5.46 -2.15 9.49
CA TRP A 64 -5.41 -1.65 10.86
C TRP A 64 -5.03 -0.16 10.89
N ALA A 65 -4.05 0.25 10.08
CA ALA A 65 -3.65 1.65 9.97
C ALA A 65 -4.78 2.54 9.43
N ALA A 66 -5.57 2.05 8.47
CA ALA A 66 -6.74 2.76 7.94
C ALA A 66 -7.86 2.93 8.99
N ILE A 67 -8.15 1.87 9.77
CA ILE A 67 -9.14 1.90 10.86
C ILE A 67 -8.70 2.87 11.96
N THR A 68 -7.41 2.86 12.31
CA THR A 68 -6.85 3.64 13.42
C THR A 68 -6.15 4.93 12.98
N ILE A 69 -6.46 5.45 11.79
CA ILE A 69 -5.68 6.50 11.09
C ILE A 69 -5.41 7.77 11.92
N ARG A 70 -6.29 8.12 12.86
CA ARG A 70 -6.09 9.27 13.77
C ARG A 70 -4.92 9.11 14.73
N ARG A 71 -4.42 7.89 14.92
CA ARG A 71 -3.30 7.54 15.82
C ARG A 71 -2.02 7.20 15.06
N GLN A 72 -2.09 7.12 13.73
CA GLN A 72 -0.98 6.64 12.90
C GLN A 72 -0.31 7.82 12.19
N GLY A 73 0.88 8.19 12.66
CA GLY A 73 1.74 9.18 12.00
C GLY A 73 2.78 8.48 11.11
N THR A 74 3.91 8.10 11.70
CA THR A 74 5.04 7.48 10.99
C THR A 74 4.67 6.22 10.22
N LEU A 75 3.77 5.38 10.76
CA LEU A 75 3.35 4.14 10.10
C LEU A 75 2.76 4.40 8.70
N VAL A 76 2.02 5.49 8.50
CA VAL A 76 1.44 5.85 7.20
C VAL A 76 2.55 6.09 6.17
N TYR A 77 3.62 6.79 6.56
CA TYR A 77 4.76 7.03 5.68
C TYR A 77 5.55 5.75 5.39
N LEU A 78 5.72 4.88 6.38
CA LEU A 78 6.39 3.58 6.18
C LEU A 78 5.60 2.68 5.22
N LEU A 79 4.27 2.66 5.33
CA LEU A 79 3.41 1.92 4.40
C LEU A 79 3.47 2.52 2.99
N ALA A 80 3.44 3.85 2.86
CA ALA A 80 3.62 4.50 1.56
C ALA A 80 4.98 4.17 0.93
N LEU A 81 6.06 4.20 1.73
CA LEU A 81 7.39 3.81 1.29
C LEU A 81 7.43 2.34 0.85
N GLY A 82 6.82 1.43 1.62
CA GLY A 82 6.73 0.02 1.27
C GLY A 82 6.05 -0.22 -0.08
N VAL A 83 4.94 0.48 -0.35
CA VAL A 83 4.25 0.42 -1.66
C VAL A 83 5.14 0.96 -2.79
N LEU A 84 5.86 2.05 -2.56
CA LEU A 84 6.80 2.60 -3.55
C LEU A 84 7.94 1.62 -3.85
N LEU A 85 8.52 1.00 -2.83
CA LEU A 85 9.59 0.00 -2.98
C LEU A 85 9.09 -1.23 -3.74
N ALA A 86 7.84 -1.65 -3.54
CA ALA A 86 7.22 -2.72 -4.32
C ALA A 86 7.11 -2.34 -5.81
N GLY A 87 6.64 -1.12 -6.12
CA GLY A 87 6.60 -0.59 -7.49
C GLY A 87 7.99 -0.50 -8.13
N ILE A 88 9.01 -0.07 -7.38
CA ILE A 88 10.41 -0.08 -7.84
C ILE A 88 10.87 -1.51 -8.14
N GLY A 89 10.55 -2.48 -7.29
CA GLY A 89 10.84 -3.89 -7.55
C GLY A 89 10.24 -4.38 -8.88
N ARG A 90 9.01 -3.97 -9.19
CA ARG A 90 8.40 -4.25 -10.50
C ARG A 90 9.14 -3.55 -11.65
N LEU A 91 9.53 -2.29 -11.50
CA LEU A 91 10.31 -1.57 -12.53
C LEU A 91 11.65 -2.24 -12.80
N VAL A 92 12.35 -2.70 -11.77
CA VAL A 92 13.61 -3.45 -11.90
C VAL A 92 13.37 -4.77 -12.64
N SER A 93 12.30 -5.50 -12.31
CA SER A 93 11.93 -6.71 -13.05
C SER A 93 11.68 -6.39 -14.53
N ILE A 94 10.84 -5.39 -14.83
CA ILE A 94 10.50 -5.00 -16.20
C ILE A 94 11.75 -4.59 -17.00
N SER A 95 12.70 -3.88 -16.38
CA SER A 95 13.92 -3.44 -17.05
C SER A 95 14.90 -4.58 -17.33
N GLN A 96 14.83 -5.69 -16.60
CA GLN A 96 15.73 -6.83 -16.73
C GLN A 96 15.15 -7.97 -17.57
N VAL A 97 13.87 -8.30 -17.37
CA VAL A 97 13.22 -9.46 -18.01
C VAL A 97 12.05 -9.09 -18.92
N GLY A 98 11.73 -7.80 -19.04
CA GLY A 98 10.67 -7.30 -19.91
C GLY A 98 9.30 -7.18 -19.22
N LEU A 99 8.35 -6.60 -19.94
CA LEU A 99 7.00 -6.40 -19.45
C LEU A 99 6.20 -7.72 -19.52
N PRO A 100 5.55 -8.16 -18.45
CA PRO A 100 4.76 -9.39 -18.50
C PRO A 100 3.46 -9.21 -19.30
N GLU A 101 3.04 -10.26 -20.01
CA GLU A 101 1.74 -10.30 -20.69
C GLU A 101 0.64 -10.86 -19.77
N PRO A 102 -0.60 -10.34 -19.81
CA PRO A 102 -1.06 -9.19 -20.60
C PRO A 102 -0.59 -7.85 -20.02
N SER A 103 0.09 -7.06 -20.84
CA SER A 103 0.71 -5.77 -20.48
C SER A 103 -0.22 -4.82 -19.67
N ALA A 104 -1.48 -4.71 -20.08
CA ALA A 104 -2.46 -3.82 -19.46
C ALA A 104 -2.70 -4.11 -17.97
N VAL A 105 -2.71 -5.38 -17.57
CA VAL A 105 -2.97 -5.79 -16.18
C VAL A 105 -1.80 -5.37 -15.29
N TRP A 106 -0.57 -5.60 -15.75
CA TRP A 106 0.64 -5.27 -14.99
C TRP A 106 0.88 -3.77 -14.88
N LEU A 107 0.59 -3.01 -15.95
CA LEU A 107 0.59 -1.55 -15.91
C LEU A 107 -0.50 -1.02 -14.96
N GLY A 108 -1.66 -1.67 -14.94
CA GLY A 108 -2.75 -1.38 -14.01
C GLY A 108 -2.37 -1.53 -12.54
N TYR A 109 -1.42 -2.41 -12.20
CA TYR A 109 -0.85 -2.53 -10.85
C TYR A 109 0.28 -1.53 -10.61
N LEU A 110 1.18 -1.38 -11.57
CA LEU A 110 2.37 -0.54 -11.44
C LEU A 110 2.03 0.94 -11.26
N ILE A 111 1.06 1.46 -12.02
CA ILE A 111 0.69 2.89 -11.96
C ILE A 111 0.22 3.27 -10.53
N PRO A 112 -0.75 2.57 -9.91
CA PRO A 112 -1.10 2.81 -8.52
C PRO A 112 0.08 2.67 -7.54
N GLU A 113 0.94 1.67 -7.70
CA GLU A 113 2.11 1.47 -6.82
C GLU A 113 3.10 2.64 -6.89
N LEU A 114 3.20 3.33 -8.03
CA LEU A 114 4.03 4.52 -8.18
C LEU A 114 3.31 5.80 -7.75
N VAL A 115 2.00 5.93 -7.96
CA VAL A 115 1.25 7.17 -7.72
C VAL A 115 0.71 7.26 -6.28
N LEU A 116 0.12 6.18 -5.76
CA LEU A 116 -0.50 6.17 -4.42
C LEU A 116 0.44 6.59 -3.29
N PRO A 117 1.72 6.19 -3.25
CA PRO A 117 2.64 6.64 -2.20
C PRO A 117 2.73 8.16 -2.09
N PHE A 118 2.82 8.86 -3.23
CA PHE A 118 2.89 10.32 -3.24
C PHE A 118 1.56 10.95 -2.82
N VAL A 119 0.43 10.39 -3.25
CA VAL A 119 -0.91 10.83 -2.80
C VAL A 119 -1.04 10.71 -1.29
N ILE A 120 -0.63 9.56 -0.72
CA ILE A 120 -0.66 9.30 0.72
C ILE A 120 0.22 10.31 1.47
N VAL A 121 1.48 10.49 1.04
CA VAL A 121 2.43 11.40 1.68
C VAL A 121 1.91 12.84 1.67
N LEU A 122 1.47 13.33 0.51
CA LEU A 122 1.01 14.71 0.36
C LEU A 122 -0.27 14.98 1.17
N ALA A 123 -1.23 14.05 1.14
CA ALA A 123 -2.47 14.17 1.91
C ALA A 123 -2.23 14.07 3.43
N HIS A 124 -1.32 13.20 3.87
CA HIS A 124 -0.98 13.10 5.29
C HIS A 124 -0.28 14.37 5.79
N ARG A 125 0.65 14.95 5.00
CA ARG A 125 1.29 16.23 5.33
C ARG A 125 0.29 17.40 5.36
N ALA A 126 -0.67 17.44 4.44
CA ALA A 126 -1.72 18.45 4.44
C ALA A 126 -2.58 18.40 5.71
N THR A 127 -2.89 17.20 6.20
CA THR A 127 -3.63 16.98 7.45
C THR A 127 -2.87 17.53 8.66
N GLY A 128 -1.57 17.23 8.77
CA GLY A 128 -0.74 17.74 9.86
C GLY A 128 -0.62 19.27 9.87
N ARG A 129 -0.49 19.89 8.69
CA ARG A 129 -0.47 21.36 8.57
C ARG A 129 -1.79 22.01 8.98
N ALA A 130 -2.92 21.46 8.56
CA ALA A 130 -4.24 21.97 8.92
C ALA A 130 -4.47 21.92 10.45
N ALA A 131 -4.01 20.86 11.12
CA ALA A 131 -4.09 20.74 12.58
C ALA A 131 -3.23 21.80 13.30
N LEU A 132 -2.03 22.11 12.80
CA LEU A 132 -1.15 23.14 13.37
C LEU A 132 -1.73 24.55 13.21
N VAL A 133 -2.27 24.88 12.03
CA VAL A 133 -2.90 26.19 11.78
C VAL A 133 -4.14 26.37 12.65
N GLY A 134 -4.98 25.33 12.78
CA GLY A 134 -6.17 25.38 13.64
C GLY A 134 -5.87 25.47 15.13
N ALA A 135 -4.67 25.08 15.59
CA ALA A 135 -4.26 25.22 16.99
C ALA A 135 -3.68 26.62 17.31
N ALA A 136 -3.32 27.41 16.29
CA ALA A 136 -2.75 28.74 16.43
C ALA A 136 -3.78 29.88 16.24
N ALA A 137 -5.04 29.55 15.92
CA ALA A 137 -6.17 30.46 15.73
C ALA A 137 -7.13 30.40 16.92
#